data_AF-A0AAV2EH17-F1
#
_entry.id   AF-A0AAV2EH17-F1
#
_cell.length_a   1.000
_cell.length_b   1.000
_cell.length_c   1.000
_cell.angle_alpha   90.00
_cell.angle_beta   90.00
_cell.angle_gamma   90.00
#
_symmetry.space_group_name_H-M   'P 1'
#
loop_
_entity.id
_entity.type
_entity.pdbx_description
1 polymer ?
#
loop_
_entity_poly.entity_id
_entity_poly.type
_entity_poly.pdbx_seq_one_letter_code
_entity_poly.pdbx_strand_id
1 'polypeptide(L)'
;MVEQQLLSKEIRNVLAVGGPSRREAAVAAAGDDDHAAAVVKFHSSWREKLQESGFTGVSLAGNAATQATLLLGMFPSDGYTLVEDGGALKLGWKDLCLLTASAWKPRPQMPPSSASSSPAASGYLHLHPHSLLTA
;
A
#
# COMPACT_ATOMS: atom_id res chain seq x y z
N MET A 1 16.83 -1.54 -31.31
CA MET A 1 16.63 -2.74 -30.45
C MET A 1 15.50 -2.53 -29.45
N VAL A 2 15.52 -1.48 -28.61
CA VAL A 2 14.52 -1.23 -27.55
C VAL A 2 13.08 -1.16 -28.08
N GLU A 3 12.83 -0.38 -29.13
CA GLU A 3 11.48 -0.21 -29.68
C GLU A 3 10.85 -1.53 -30.09
N GLN A 4 11.55 -2.34 -30.88
CA GLN A 4 11.00 -3.61 -31.39
C GLN A 4 10.95 -4.73 -30.34
N GLN A 5 11.96 -4.80 -29.46
CA GLN A 5 12.12 -5.94 -28.55
C GLN A 5 11.40 -5.75 -27.23
N LEU A 6 11.11 -4.51 -26.83
CA LEU A 6 10.41 -4.18 -25.58
C LEU A 6 9.06 -3.53 -25.87
N LEU A 7 9.08 -2.34 -26.50
CA LEU A 7 7.86 -1.52 -26.64
C LEU A 7 6.82 -2.18 -27.55
N SER A 8 7.24 -2.71 -28.71
CA SER A 8 6.32 -3.41 -29.60
C SER A 8 5.73 -4.68 -28.98
N LYS A 9 6.45 -5.35 -28.08
CA LYS A 9 5.90 -6.49 -27.33
C LYS A 9 4.84 -6.03 -26.34
N GLU A 10 5.10 -4.94 -25.63
CA GLU A 10 4.14 -4.37 -24.68
C GLU A 10 2.87 -3.87 -25.37
N ILE A 11 3.00 -3.15 -26.49
CA ILE A 11 1.86 -2.69 -27.30
C ILE A 11 0.99 -3.88 -27.74
N ARG A 12 1.62 -4.94 -28.26
CA ARG A 12 0.87 -6.15 -28.65
C ARG A 12 0.17 -6.81 -27.47
N ASN A 13 0.78 -6.82 -26.28
CA ASN A 13 0.19 -7.38 -25.08
C ASN A 13 -1.03 -6.57 -24.62
N VAL A 14 -0.91 -5.24 -24.59
CA VAL A 14 -2.02 -4.33 -24.22
C VAL A 14 -3.21 -4.48 -25.18
N LEU A 15 -2.94 -4.61 -26.48
CA LEU A 15 -3.98 -4.75 -27.51
C LEU A 15 -4.52 -6.18 -27.67
N ALA A 16 -3.88 -7.18 -27.08
CA ALA A 16 -4.37 -8.56 -27.16
C ALA A 16 -5.71 -8.71 -26.42
N VAL A 17 -6.55 -9.65 -26.87
CA VAL A 17 -7.79 -10.01 -26.17
C VAL A 17 -7.47 -10.32 -24.69
N GLY A 18 -8.23 -9.79 -23.73
CA GLY A 18 -7.92 -9.94 -22.30
C GLY A 18 -6.84 -9.01 -21.72
N GLY A 19 -6.10 -8.28 -22.57
CA GLY A 19 -5.18 -7.21 -22.20
C GLY A 19 -4.07 -7.60 -21.22
N PRO A 20 -3.47 -6.63 -20.51
CA PRO A 20 -2.40 -6.86 -19.53
C PRO A 20 -2.80 -7.82 -18.41
N SER A 21 -4.10 -7.84 -18.06
CA SER A 21 -4.67 -8.71 -17.04
C SER A 21 -4.63 -10.20 -17.41
N ARG A 22 -4.34 -10.58 -18.67
CA ARG A 22 -4.26 -11.99 -19.11
C ARG A 22 -3.15 -12.77 -18.38
N ARG A 23 -1.97 -12.16 -18.18
CA ARG A 23 -0.87 -12.81 -17.43
C ARG A 23 -1.26 -13.06 -15.99
N GLU A 24 -1.91 -12.09 -15.37
CA GLU A 24 -2.38 -12.16 -13.98
C GLU A 24 -3.54 -13.16 -13.82
N ALA A 25 -4.45 -13.23 -14.79
CA ALA A 25 -5.53 -14.22 -14.81
C ALA A 25 -5.01 -15.66 -14.95
N ALA A 26 -3.92 -15.89 -15.69
CA ALA A 26 -3.26 -17.20 -15.75
C ALA A 26 -2.60 -17.59 -14.42
N VAL A 27 -2.13 -16.62 -13.63
CA VAL A 27 -1.63 -16.85 -12.27
C VAL A 27 -2.79 -17.14 -11.30
N ALA A 28 -3.93 -16.45 -11.46
CA ALA A 28 -5.13 -16.69 -10.66
C ALA A 28 -5.82 -18.03 -10.98
N ALA A 29 -5.83 -18.45 -12.25
CA ALA A 29 -6.44 -19.72 -12.69
C ALA A 29 -5.64 -20.98 -12.31
N ALA A 30 -4.45 -20.82 -11.72
CA ALA A 30 -3.73 -21.92 -11.07
C ALA A 30 -4.23 -22.18 -9.62
N GLY A 31 -5.14 -21.34 -9.12
CA GLY A 31 -5.93 -21.59 -7.92
C GLY A 31 -7.28 -22.17 -8.30
N ASP A 32 -7.56 -23.36 -7.77
CA ASP A 32 -8.76 -24.16 -8.02
C ASP A 32 -9.95 -23.57 -7.26
N ASP A 33 -10.57 -22.49 -7.75
CA ASP A 33 -11.80 -21.94 -7.15
C ASP A 33 -12.77 -21.38 -8.21
N ASP A 34 -13.96 -22.00 -8.26
CA ASP A 34 -14.98 -21.94 -9.31
C ASP A 34 -15.98 -20.78 -9.11
N HIS A 35 -15.47 -19.58 -8.79
CA HIS A 35 -16.28 -18.35 -8.76
C HIS A 35 -15.72 -17.36 -9.77
N ALA A 36 -16.34 -17.36 -10.96
CA ALA A 36 -16.27 -16.39 -12.02
C ALA A 36 -15.35 -15.20 -11.70
N ALA A 37 -14.07 -15.38 -12.01
CA ALA A 37 -13.03 -14.39 -11.80
C ALA A 37 -13.44 -13.12 -12.54
N ALA A 38 -14.05 -12.19 -11.79
CA ALA A 38 -14.24 -10.82 -12.20
C ALA A 38 -12.87 -10.37 -12.68
N VAL A 39 -12.75 -10.19 -14.01
CA VAL A 39 -11.53 -9.72 -14.65
C VAL A 39 -11.03 -8.56 -13.80
N VAL A 40 -9.96 -8.76 -13.04
CA VAL A 40 -9.41 -7.76 -12.14
C VAL A 40 -8.82 -6.70 -13.05
N LYS A 41 -9.70 -5.79 -13.42
CA LYS A 41 -9.43 -4.56 -14.11
C LYS A 41 -8.80 -3.70 -13.03
N PHE A 42 -7.47 -3.59 -13.04
CA PHE A 42 -6.73 -2.69 -12.15
C PHE A 42 -7.04 -1.24 -12.54
N HIS A 43 -8.27 -0.79 -12.31
CA HIS A 43 -8.64 0.62 -12.32
C HIS A 43 -8.32 1.28 -10.98
N SER A 44 -8.15 0.51 -9.90
CA SER A 44 -7.73 1.01 -8.59
C SER A 44 -6.23 1.25 -8.57
N SER A 45 -5.82 2.44 -8.14
CA SER A 45 -4.42 2.82 -8.01
C SER A 45 -3.71 1.92 -6.99
N TRP A 46 -2.47 1.49 -7.25
CA TRP A 46 -1.66 0.77 -6.26
C TRP A 46 -1.56 1.53 -4.93
N ARG A 47 -1.68 2.86 -4.97
CA ARG A 47 -1.77 3.72 -3.79
C ARG A 47 -2.94 3.34 -2.88
N GLU A 48 -4.14 3.21 -3.44
CA GLU A 48 -5.34 2.87 -2.68
C GLU A 48 -5.21 1.47 -2.09
N LYS A 49 -4.79 0.50 -2.91
CA LYS A 49 -4.58 -0.89 -2.48
C LYS A 49 -3.59 -1.00 -1.31
N LEU A 50 -2.47 -0.29 -1.36
CA LEU A 50 -1.49 -0.32 -0.28
C LEU A 50 -2.01 0.40 0.99
N GLN A 51 -2.78 1.47 0.84
CA GLN A 51 -3.43 2.13 1.97
C GLN A 51 -4.49 1.25 2.64
N GLU A 52 -5.31 0.55 1.86
CA GLU A 52 -6.30 -0.41 2.37
C GLU A 52 -5.60 -1.55 3.13
N SER A 53 -4.48 -2.06 2.60
CA SER A 53 -3.70 -3.17 3.17
C SER A 53 -2.83 -2.82 4.39
N GLY A 54 -3.03 -1.66 5.04
CA GLY A 54 -2.29 -1.36 6.28
C GLY A 54 -0.99 -0.57 6.11
N PHE A 55 -0.66 -0.09 4.92
CA PHE A 55 0.55 0.71 4.69
C PHE A 55 0.26 2.21 4.75
N THR A 56 1.28 2.99 5.10
CA THR A 56 1.29 4.44 4.96
C THR A 56 2.40 4.86 4.02
N GLY A 57 2.13 5.86 3.19
CA GLY A 57 3.12 6.40 2.27
C GLY A 57 4.30 7.01 3.02
N VAL A 58 5.49 6.86 2.45
CA VAL A 58 6.71 7.59 2.84
C VAL A 58 7.04 8.53 1.69
N SER A 59 7.24 9.81 2.01
CA SER A 59 7.55 10.79 0.97
C SER A 59 8.92 10.52 0.37
N LEU A 60 8.97 10.50 -0.97
CA LEU A 60 10.19 10.50 -1.75
C LEU A 60 10.72 11.92 -2.05
N ALA A 61 10.06 12.95 -1.48
CA ALA A 61 10.57 14.33 -1.49
C ALA A 61 12.01 14.40 -0.93
N GLY A 62 12.78 15.35 -1.44
CA GLY A 62 14.17 15.57 -0.99
C GLY A 62 15.15 14.70 -1.74
N ASN A 63 15.93 13.87 -1.04
CA ASN A 63 17.12 13.20 -1.62
C ASN A 63 16.79 12.33 -2.84
N ALA A 64 15.70 11.56 -2.80
CA ALA A 64 15.33 10.71 -3.94
C ALA A 64 14.94 11.56 -5.16
N ALA A 65 14.19 12.63 -4.96
CA ALA A 65 13.86 13.59 -6.02
C ALA A 65 15.10 14.26 -6.61
N THR A 66 16.06 14.67 -5.76
CA THR A 66 17.33 15.27 -6.19
C THR A 66 18.15 14.27 -7.02
N GLN A 67 18.26 13.03 -6.56
CA GLN A 67 18.99 11.98 -7.29
C GLN A 67 18.35 11.67 -8.64
N ALA A 68 17.02 11.57 -8.69
CA ALA A 68 16.30 11.39 -9.94
C ALA A 68 16.51 12.57 -10.90
N THR A 69 16.48 13.81 -10.39
CA THR A 69 16.72 15.01 -11.21
C THR A 69 18.12 15.02 -11.82
N LEU A 70 19.15 14.68 -11.02
CA LEU A 70 20.52 14.55 -11.51
C LEU A 70 20.63 13.48 -12.60
N LEU A 71 20.02 12.31 -12.38
CA LEU A 71 20.01 11.22 -13.35
C LEU A 71 19.43 11.66 -14.69
N LEU A 72 18.31 12.40 -14.68
CA LEU A 72 17.67 12.90 -15.90
C LEU A 72 18.56 13.90 -16.65
N GLY A 73 19.30 14.75 -15.92
CA GLY A 73 20.27 15.68 -16.51
C GLY A 73 21.47 15.02 -17.18
N MET A 74 21.72 13.72 -16.92
CA MET A 74 22.80 12.97 -17.58
C MET A 74 22.40 12.40 -18.95
N PHE A 75 21.12 12.44 -19.32
CA PHE A 75 20.66 11.98 -20.62
C PHE A 75 20.61 13.15 -21.61
N PRO A 76 20.99 12.96 -22.89
CA PRO A 76 20.95 14.00 -23.91
C PRO A 76 19.51 14.25 -24.39
N SER A 77 18.63 14.69 -23.49
CA SER A 77 17.25 14.99 -23.81
C SER A 77 16.58 15.94 -22.81
N ASP A 78 16.02 17.04 -23.32
CA ASP A 78 15.34 18.06 -22.51
C ASP A 78 13.83 17.78 -22.30
N GLY A 79 13.35 16.60 -22.72
CA GLY A 79 11.92 16.26 -22.67
C GLY A 79 11.47 15.64 -21.35
N TYR A 80 12.38 15.18 -20.50
CA TYR A 80 12.03 14.50 -19.26
C TYR A 80 11.51 15.47 -18.20
N THR A 81 10.46 15.07 -17.50
CA THR A 81 9.85 15.83 -16.39
C THR A 81 9.81 14.96 -15.15
N LEU A 82 9.96 15.58 -13.98
CA LEU A 82 9.83 14.90 -12.69
C LEU A 82 8.86 15.70 -11.83
N VAL A 83 7.72 15.08 -11.47
CA VAL A 83 6.68 15.71 -10.66
C VAL A 83 6.50 14.94 -9.37
N GLU A 84 6.47 15.64 -8.24
CA GLU A 84 6.07 15.05 -6.97
C GLU A 84 4.54 15.14 -6.80
N ASP A 85 3.90 14.02 -6.46
CA ASP A 85 2.48 13.98 -6.17
C ASP A 85 2.17 12.96 -5.06
N GLY A 86 1.59 13.45 -3.95
CA GLY A 86 1.25 12.63 -2.80
C GLY A 86 2.43 11.81 -2.26
N GLY A 87 3.63 12.40 -2.21
CA GLY A 87 4.88 11.78 -1.77
C GLY A 87 5.48 10.74 -2.73
N ALA A 88 4.89 10.57 -3.91
CA ALA A 88 5.43 9.74 -4.99
C ALA A 88 6.12 10.62 -6.05
N LEU A 89 7.07 10.04 -6.79
CA LEU A 89 7.73 10.70 -7.91
C LEU A 89 7.18 10.17 -9.23
N LYS A 90 6.74 11.07 -10.10
CA LYS A 90 6.25 10.77 -11.44
C LYS A 90 7.27 11.22 -12.48
N LEU A 91 7.86 10.26 -13.18
CA LEU A 91 8.68 10.51 -14.35
C LEU A 91 7.78 10.66 -15.56
N GLY A 92 7.93 11.77 -16.29
CA GLY A 92 7.20 12.04 -17.52
C GLY A 92 8.09 12.42 -18.69
N TRP A 93 7.48 12.50 -19.86
CA TRP A 93 8.06 13.03 -21.09
C TRP A 93 7.11 14.07 -21.69
N LYS A 94 7.55 15.33 -21.79
CA LYS A 94 6.71 16.46 -22.24
C LYS A 94 5.35 16.47 -21.53
N ASP A 95 5.40 16.39 -20.20
CA ASP A 95 4.24 16.33 -19.29
C ASP A 95 3.36 15.07 -19.38
N LEU A 96 3.67 14.11 -20.26
CA LEU A 96 3.03 12.79 -20.25
C LEU A 96 3.68 11.91 -19.19
N CYS A 97 2.94 11.54 -18.16
CA CYS A 97 3.41 10.63 -17.11
C CYS A 97 3.72 9.23 -17.68
N LEU A 98 4.94 8.75 -17.49
CA LEU A 98 5.42 7.44 -17.96
C LEU A 98 5.51 6.42 -16.82
N LEU A 99 6.16 6.80 -15.71
CA LEU A 99 6.40 5.92 -14.57
C LEU A 99 6.13 6.66 -13.25
N THR A 100 5.64 5.94 -12.25
CA THR A 100 5.44 6.46 -10.89
C THR A 100 6.17 5.58 -9.88
N ALA A 101 7.04 6.18 -9.08
CA ALA A 101 7.71 5.53 -7.95
C ALA A 101 7.08 6.02 -6.63
N SER A 102 6.76 5.10 -5.72
CA SER A 102 6.22 5.42 -4.40
C SER A 102 6.85 4.52 -3.33
N ALA A 103 7.02 5.04 -2.12
CA ALA A 103 7.55 4.29 -0.99
C ALA A 103 6.51 4.15 0.12
N TRP A 104 6.59 3.04 0.84
CA TRP A 104 5.57 2.60 1.79
C TRP A 104 6.21 1.98 3.02
N LYS A 105 5.59 2.18 4.17
CA LYS A 105 5.93 1.50 5.41
C LYS A 105 4.66 0.96 6.09
N PRO A 106 4.74 -0.13 6.88
CA PRO A 106 3.61 -0.60 7.66
C PRO A 106 3.10 0.51 8.60
N ARG A 107 1.78 0.61 8.76
CA ARG A 107 1.21 1.47 9.82
C ARG A 107 1.57 0.85 11.17
N PRO A 108 2.09 1.66 12.14
CA PRO A 108 2.31 1.17 13.48
C PRO A 108 0.98 0.62 14.04
N GLN A 109 1.01 -0.63 14.47
CA GLN A 109 -0.08 -1.24 15.22
C GLN A 109 -0.09 -0.48 16.57
N MET A 110 -1.07 0.40 16.80
CA MET A 110 -1.23 0.95 18.13
C MET A 110 -1.57 -0.24 19.05
N PRO A 111 -0.80 -0.52 20.11
CA PRO A 111 -1.17 -1.58 21.03
C PRO A 111 -2.56 -1.26 21.58
N PRO A 112 -3.43 -2.27 21.78
CA PRO A 112 -4.74 -2.04 22.39
C PRO A 112 -4.48 -1.37 23.73
N SER A 113 -4.97 -0.14 23.87
CA SER A 113 -5.02 0.56 25.15
C SER A 113 -5.60 -0.44 26.14
N SER A 114 -4.81 -0.84 27.13
CA SER A 114 -5.23 -1.73 28.20
C SER A 114 -6.52 -1.17 28.78
N ALA A 115 -7.64 -1.81 28.42
CA ALA A 115 -8.90 -1.58 29.08
C ALA A 115 -8.61 -1.78 30.56
N SER A 116 -8.76 -0.72 31.34
CA SER A 116 -8.65 -0.74 32.78
C SER A 116 -9.71 -1.69 33.31
N SER A 117 -9.37 -2.97 33.45
CA SER A 117 -10.15 -3.92 34.22
C SER A 117 -9.98 -3.53 35.68
N SER A 118 -10.90 -2.70 36.18
CA SER A 118 -11.10 -2.54 37.61
C SER A 118 -11.54 -3.90 38.17
N PRO A 119 -10.78 -4.55 39.06
CA PRO A 119 -11.27 -5.75 39.72
C PRO A 119 -12.37 -5.37 40.71
N ALA A 120 -13.38 -6.22 40.74
CA ALA A 120 -14.61 -6.09 41.51
C ALA A 120 -14.37 -5.83 43.01
N ALA A 121 -15.26 -5.04 43.61
CA ALA A 121 -15.39 -4.88 45.04
C ALA A 121 -15.55 -6.27 45.70
N SER A 122 -14.51 -6.69 46.40
CA SER A 122 -14.53 -7.87 47.26
C SER A 122 -15.47 -7.56 48.42
N GLY A 123 -16.60 -8.27 48.48
CA GLY A 123 -17.54 -8.21 49.58
C GLY A 123 -16.86 -8.61 50.87
N TYR A 124 -16.51 -7.62 51.70
CA TYR A 124 -16.19 -7.85 53.09
C TYR A 124 -17.50 -8.01 53.85
N LEU A 125 -17.73 -9.25 54.29
CA LEU A 125 -18.77 -9.61 55.25
C LEU A 125 -18.63 -8.72 56.50
N HIS A 126 -19.65 -7.91 56.74
CA HIS A 126 -19.80 -7.10 57.94
C HIS A 126 -20.17 -8.05 59.11
N LEU A 127 -19.17 -8.47 59.88
CA LEU A 127 -19.40 -9.18 61.15
C LEU A 127 -20.05 -8.21 62.14
N HIS A 128 -21.31 -8.48 62.48
CA HIS A 128 -22.04 -7.77 63.52
C HIS A 128 -21.44 -8.09 64.91
N PRO A 129 -21.27 -7.10 65.79
CA PRO A 129 -20.92 -7.34 67.18
C PRO A 129 -22.20 -7.67 67.97
N HIS A 130 -22.20 -8.79 68.68
CA HIS A 130 -23.11 -8.99 69.80
C HIS A 130 -22.33 -9.39 71.05
N SER A 131 -22.42 -8.49 72.02
CA SER A 131 -21.97 -8.50 73.40
C SER A 131 -22.59 -9.62 74.24
N LEU A 132 -21.84 -10.18 75.20
CA LEU A 132 -22.00 -10.00 76.67
C LEU A 132 -21.23 -11.06 77.49
N LEU A 133 -20.49 -10.57 78.50
CA LEU A 133 -20.21 -11.06 79.86
C LEU A 133 -20.29 -12.56 80.22
N THR A 134 -19.28 -13.03 80.98
CA THR A 134 -19.25 -13.85 82.25
C THR A 134 -17.84 -14.50 82.30
N ALA A 135 -17.01 -14.54 83.35
CA ALA A 135 -17.11 -14.35 84.80
C ALA A 135 -15.86 -13.61 85.32
#